data_AF-V6SIZ0-F1
#
_entry.id   AF-V6SIZ0-F1
#
_cell.length_a   1.000
_cell.length_b   1.000
_cell.length_c   1.000
_cell.angle_alpha   90.00
_cell.angle_beta   90.00
_cell.angle_gamma   90.00
#
_symmetry.space_group_name_H-M   'P 1'
#
loop_
_entity.id
_entity.type
_entity.pdbx_description
1 polymer ?
#
loop_
_entity_poly.entity_id
_entity_poly.type
_entity_poly.pdbx_seq_one_letter_code
_entity_poly.pdbx_strand_id
1 'polypeptide(L)'
;MKDNQTTKYYWGIGLENETYMQFEESLIVSGEFIQEKIGFERYSIDYRKCYKPESLAPLLKKAFGCNESYKVSRMVNSHSLEKLDINYQHKTLPDVKSLVGSTGIDAVAPKPISNPEYLGKSIMELFLEDQPYNIQSMITQRNKTMGSVHFDGDSIEFVTKYFENRTISDSCKELEATKKLFLDKINGSSLLNGKLNFPDYNNGLNMFMTNQENLVLFNNGTYHFHITLPSLTENSRIVDYIDFDKTHANAIYLLQWFEPFFIATLGSPDIMGVISDKYSLDKKFTLGSMRNAMSRYIGVGTFNKSMAKGKILTYKVDDFRKLLKFEKEEKIWWRDQIELEMEYELLSEVGLDFNQEKMYQSGFEFRSFDEFPAAYLNDVLFSIILICEHSLNLPDVQWGHDSVAWNNLVFKTLKYGYLTEINALEKKEVLDLLQIVTPSDSNYDTLKTEFETIVMLDEFFFKILAVLHEKYKDHNVCLDSMYGQKTSFPPKWDNFNKYQTERHLQQIESFSIIQ
;
A
#
# COMPACT_ATOMS: atom_id res chain seq x y z
N MET A 1 -25.30 5.39 -37.10
CA MET A 1 -24.92 6.00 -35.80
C MET A 1 -26.05 5.67 -34.85
N LYS A 2 -25.83 4.79 -33.86
CA LYS A 2 -26.80 4.65 -32.75
C LYS A 2 -26.76 5.98 -31.99
N ASP A 3 -27.92 6.56 -31.68
CA ASP A 3 -27.99 7.80 -30.90
C ASP A 3 -27.09 7.68 -29.68
N ASN A 4 -26.20 8.66 -29.47
CA ASN A 4 -25.45 8.76 -28.23
C ASN A 4 -26.48 8.91 -27.11
N GLN A 5 -26.72 7.82 -26.38
CA GLN A 5 -27.62 7.84 -25.23
C GLN A 5 -27.09 8.87 -24.25
N THR A 6 -27.82 9.97 -24.10
CA THR A 6 -27.47 11.04 -23.17
C THR A 6 -27.57 10.55 -21.73
N THR A 7 -28.44 9.56 -21.46
CA THR A 7 -28.62 8.90 -20.16
C THR A 7 -28.04 7.49 -20.18
N LYS A 8 -27.10 7.18 -19.29
CA LYS A 8 -26.47 5.85 -19.18
C LYS A 8 -25.94 5.58 -17.77
N TYR A 9 -25.79 4.31 -17.43
CA TYR A 9 -25.01 3.90 -16.25
C TYR A 9 -23.51 4.03 -16.51
N TYR A 10 -22.83 4.59 -15.52
CA TYR A 10 -21.41 4.85 -15.49
C TYR A 10 -20.78 4.16 -14.28
N TRP A 11 -19.66 3.49 -14.48
CA TRP A 11 -18.79 3.01 -13.41
C TRP A 11 -17.33 3.24 -13.81
N GLY A 12 -16.40 3.00 -12.90
CA GLY A 12 -14.99 3.15 -13.22
C GLY A 12 -14.07 2.32 -12.35
N ILE A 13 -12.99 1.84 -12.96
CA ILE A 13 -11.89 1.14 -12.29
C ILE A 13 -10.59 1.70 -12.83
N GLY A 14 -9.82 2.35 -11.96
CA GLY A 14 -8.47 2.83 -12.24
C GLY A 14 -7.50 2.29 -11.21
N LEU A 15 -6.28 1.98 -11.65
CA LEU A 15 -5.24 1.43 -10.80
C LEU A 15 -4.03 2.36 -10.84
N GLU A 16 -3.48 2.66 -9.68
CA GLU A 16 -2.15 3.25 -9.52
C GLU A 16 -1.28 2.21 -8.78
N ASN A 17 -0.04 2.03 -9.22
CA ASN A 17 0.97 1.24 -8.52
C ASN A 17 2.24 2.06 -8.39
N GLU A 18 2.49 2.54 -7.17
CA GLU A 18 3.75 3.16 -6.79
C GLU A 18 4.72 2.04 -6.44
N THR A 19 5.81 1.88 -7.20
CA THR A 19 6.76 0.79 -6.98
C THR A 19 8.19 1.26 -7.24
N TYR A 20 9.13 0.34 -7.06
CA TYR A 20 10.54 0.53 -7.32
C TYR A 20 10.99 -0.54 -8.32
N MET A 21 12.16 -0.37 -8.93
CA MET A 21 12.81 -1.47 -9.65
C MET A 21 13.96 -2.01 -8.81
N GLN A 22 14.28 -3.29 -8.95
CA GLN A 22 15.38 -3.94 -8.28
C GLN A 22 16.30 -4.62 -9.29
N PHE A 23 17.60 -4.63 -9.03
CA PHE A 23 18.51 -5.49 -9.81
C PHE A 23 18.28 -6.96 -9.43
N GLU A 24 18.40 -7.86 -10.42
CA GLU A 24 18.37 -9.32 -10.19
C GLU A 24 19.48 -9.78 -9.24
N GLU A 25 20.62 -9.08 -9.29
CA GLU A 25 21.79 -9.35 -8.46
C GLU A 25 21.70 -8.59 -7.13
N SER A 26 21.66 -9.32 -6.03
CA SER A 26 21.82 -8.76 -4.69
C SER A 26 23.25 -8.28 -4.44
N LEU A 27 23.41 -7.31 -3.55
CA LEU A 27 24.72 -6.96 -2.99
C LEU A 27 25.03 -7.87 -1.80
N ILE A 28 26.29 -8.30 -1.68
CA ILE A 28 26.79 -9.00 -0.50
C ILE A 28 27.51 -8.01 0.41
N VAL A 29 27.05 -7.91 1.66
CA VAL A 29 27.61 -7.00 2.68
C VAL A 29 27.92 -7.77 3.96
N SER A 30 28.84 -7.26 4.79
CA SER A 30 29.08 -7.82 6.11
C SER A 30 27.95 -7.49 7.08
N GLY A 31 27.77 -8.29 8.14
CA GLY A 31 26.86 -7.94 9.22
C GLY A 31 27.26 -6.64 9.94
N GLU A 32 28.56 -6.35 10.03
CA GLU A 32 29.06 -5.07 10.55
C GLU A 32 28.55 -3.90 9.72
N PHE A 33 28.58 -4.02 8.39
CA PHE A 33 28.03 -3.00 7.49
C PHE A 33 26.54 -2.77 7.76
N ILE A 34 25.75 -3.84 7.92
CA ILE A 34 24.31 -3.71 8.22
C ILE A 34 24.08 -2.99 9.55
N GLN A 35 24.85 -3.33 10.59
CA GLN A 35 24.71 -2.71 11.91
C GLN A 35 25.05 -1.22 11.91
N GLU A 36 26.03 -0.79 11.11
CA GLU A 36 26.55 0.58 11.13
C GLU A 36 25.91 1.51 10.10
N LYS A 37 25.40 0.95 8.99
CA LYS A 37 25.01 1.72 7.80
C LYS A 37 23.51 1.83 7.59
N ILE A 38 22.68 1.61 8.61
CA ILE A 38 21.26 1.98 8.54
C ILE A 38 21.12 3.51 8.42
N GLY A 39 20.66 3.95 7.27
CA GLY A 39 20.47 5.35 6.90
C GLY A 39 19.08 5.61 6.30
N PHE A 40 19.03 6.66 5.49
CA PHE A 40 17.81 7.10 4.80
C PHE A 40 18.11 7.35 3.33
N GLU A 41 17.09 7.29 2.50
CA GLU A 41 17.22 7.65 1.08
C GLU A 41 17.45 9.18 0.98
N ARG A 42 18.42 9.59 0.18
CA ARG A 42 18.95 10.97 0.15
C ARG A 42 17.90 12.06 -0.09
N TYR A 43 16.89 11.77 -0.88
CA TYR A 43 15.86 12.68 -1.35
C TYR A 43 14.49 12.40 -0.71
N SER A 44 14.39 11.38 0.14
CA SER A 44 13.17 11.00 0.87
C SER A 44 13.24 11.37 2.36
N ILE A 45 12.17 11.09 3.08
CA ILE A 45 12.08 11.34 4.52
C ILE A 45 12.93 10.32 5.30
N ASP A 46 13.48 10.77 6.43
CA ASP A 46 14.26 9.91 7.32
C ASP A 46 13.33 9.07 8.21
N TYR A 47 12.87 7.93 7.68
CA TYR A 47 12.00 6.98 8.40
C TYR A 47 12.64 6.39 9.67
N ARG A 48 13.96 6.51 9.87
CA ARG A 48 14.59 6.09 11.14
C ARG A 48 14.06 6.92 12.32
N LYS A 49 13.61 8.15 12.06
CA LYS A 49 12.99 9.02 13.07
C LYS A 49 11.62 8.54 13.52
N CYS A 50 11.00 7.59 12.82
CA CYS A 50 9.75 6.96 13.24
C CYS A 50 9.99 5.82 14.24
N TYR A 51 11.23 5.48 14.56
CA TYR A 51 11.59 4.48 15.56
C TYR A 51 12.02 5.18 16.85
N LYS A 52 11.60 4.63 18.00
CA LYS A 52 12.06 5.13 19.31
C LYS A 52 13.59 5.04 19.39
N PRO A 53 14.26 6.01 20.05
CA PRO A 53 15.71 5.98 20.23
C PRO A 53 16.18 4.62 20.80
N GLU A 54 17.31 4.13 20.29
CA GLU A 54 17.94 2.86 20.71
C GLU A 54 17.12 1.58 20.45
N SER A 55 15.97 1.67 19.78
CA SER A 55 15.16 0.49 19.47
C SER A 55 15.82 -0.44 18.46
N LEU A 56 16.46 0.08 17.41
CA LEU A 56 16.99 -0.72 16.29
C LEU A 56 18.31 -1.45 16.57
N ALA A 57 19.26 -0.78 17.23
CA ALA A 57 20.63 -1.29 17.36
C ALA A 57 20.74 -2.68 18.02
N PRO A 58 19.97 -3.01 19.09
CA PRO A 58 19.98 -4.35 19.68
C PRO A 58 19.52 -5.44 18.70
N LEU A 59 18.52 -5.16 17.86
CA LEU A 59 18.00 -6.10 16.87
C LEU A 59 19.05 -6.40 15.80
N LEU A 60 19.66 -5.35 15.24
CA LEU A 60 20.67 -5.49 14.20
C LEU A 60 21.88 -6.29 14.69
N LYS A 61 22.37 -6.00 15.91
CA LYS A 61 23.47 -6.75 16.55
C LYS A 61 23.14 -8.21 16.77
N LYS A 62 21.89 -8.51 17.10
CA LYS A 62 21.44 -9.88 17.34
C LYS A 62 21.28 -10.67 16.05
N ALA A 63 20.75 -10.03 15.00
CA ALA A 63 20.43 -10.67 13.73
C ALA A 63 21.62 -10.85 12.80
N PHE A 64 22.57 -9.90 12.81
CA PHE A 64 23.63 -9.83 11.80
C PHE A 64 25.01 -9.94 12.46
N GLY A 65 25.66 -11.10 12.39
CA GLY A 65 27.02 -11.30 12.92
C GLY A 65 28.06 -10.49 12.14
N CYS A 66 28.95 -9.78 12.84
CA CYS A 66 29.93 -8.88 12.20
C CYS A 66 30.82 -9.55 11.15
N ASN A 67 31.15 -10.83 11.36
CA ASN A 67 32.01 -11.62 10.47
C ASN A 67 31.24 -12.46 9.44
N GLU A 68 29.92 -12.33 9.40
CA GLU A 68 29.05 -13.03 8.45
C GLU A 68 28.69 -12.12 7.28
N SER A 69 28.30 -12.74 6.15
CA SER A 69 27.88 -12.04 4.94
C SER A 69 26.37 -12.18 4.74
N TYR A 70 25.73 -11.15 4.21
CA TYR A 70 24.28 -11.12 4.00
C TYR A 70 23.95 -10.51 2.64
N LYS A 71 22.78 -10.88 2.10
CA LYS A 71 22.24 -10.30 0.87
C LYS A 71 21.39 -9.09 1.19
N VAL A 72 21.66 -7.98 0.49
CA VAL A 72 20.80 -6.78 0.50
C VAL A 72 20.37 -6.44 -0.92
N SER A 73 19.16 -5.92 -1.08
CA SER A 73 18.63 -5.57 -2.40
C SER A 73 19.32 -4.30 -2.92
N ARG A 74 19.48 -4.24 -4.25
CA ARG A 74 19.92 -3.04 -4.96
C ARG A 74 18.73 -2.47 -5.70
N MET A 75 18.32 -1.26 -5.33
CA MET A 75 17.06 -0.67 -5.74
C MET A 75 17.27 0.58 -6.60
N VAL A 76 16.34 0.77 -7.55
CA VAL A 76 16.23 1.93 -8.42
C VAL A 76 14.88 2.59 -8.15
N ASN A 77 14.94 3.83 -7.72
CA ASN A 77 13.77 4.66 -7.42
C ASN A 77 13.62 5.77 -8.46
N SER A 78 12.59 6.59 -8.39
CA SER A 78 12.40 7.70 -9.34
C SER A 78 13.60 8.66 -9.36
N HIS A 79 14.14 8.96 -8.17
CA HIS A 79 15.28 9.85 -8.01
C HIS A 79 16.55 9.29 -8.65
N SER A 80 16.71 7.97 -8.65
CA SER A 80 17.81 7.30 -9.36
C SER A 80 17.74 7.63 -10.85
N LEU A 81 16.54 7.58 -11.44
CA LEU A 81 16.33 7.84 -12.86
C LEU A 81 16.44 9.34 -13.21
N GLU A 82 15.95 10.23 -12.35
CA GLU A 82 15.88 11.67 -12.63
C GLU A 82 17.10 12.50 -12.16
N LYS A 83 17.81 12.03 -11.13
CA LYS A 83 18.84 12.83 -10.44
C LYS A 83 20.24 12.30 -10.61
N LEU A 84 20.40 11.06 -11.09
CA LEU A 84 21.72 10.47 -11.35
C LEU A 84 22.01 10.45 -12.85
N ASP A 85 23.28 10.59 -13.19
CA ASP A 85 23.78 10.22 -14.52
C ASP A 85 24.20 8.74 -14.56
N ILE A 86 24.70 8.29 -15.70
CA ILE A 86 25.14 6.90 -15.92
C ILE A 86 26.37 6.49 -15.09
N ASN A 87 27.11 7.44 -14.51
CA ASN A 87 28.20 7.19 -13.56
C ASN A 87 27.73 7.29 -12.11
N TYR A 88 26.41 7.35 -11.90
CA TYR A 88 25.76 7.50 -10.60
C TYR A 88 26.14 8.77 -9.86
N GLN A 89 26.59 9.79 -10.59
CA GLN A 89 26.83 11.11 -10.03
C GLN A 89 25.51 11.84 -9.88
N HIS A 90 25.31 12.45 -8.72
CA HIS A 90 24.13 13.26 -8.46
C HIS A 90 24.19 14.57 -9.22
N LYS A 91 23.06 15.04 -9.75
CA LYS A 91 22.93 16.34 -10.40
C LYS A 91 23.33 17.52 -9.49
N THR A 92 23.09 17.36 -8.20
CA THR A 92 23.42 18.37 -7.19
C THR A 92 24.11 17.74 -5.99
N LEU A 93 24.87 18.55 -5.24
CA LEU A 93 25.48 18.19 -3.95
C LEU A 93 24.84 19.02 -2.82
N PRO A 94 24.83 18.51 -1.57
CA PRO A 94 24.43 19.30 -0.42
C PRO A 94 25.41 20.46 -0.20
N ASP A 95 24.92 21.65 0.14
CA ASP A 95 25.81 22.74 0.55
C ASP A 95 26.39 22.46 1.94
N VAL A 96 27.69 22.16 1.96
CA VAL A 96 28.48 21.81 3.16
C VAL A 96 28.36 22.89 4.26
N LYS A 97 28.10 24.17 3.91
CA LYS A 97 27.97 25.26 4.89
C LYS A 97 26.66 25.24 5.69
N SER A 98 25.63 24.54 5.20
CA SER A 98 24.30 24.50 5.84
C SER A 98 24.13 23.33 6.83
N LEU A 99 25.11 22.42 6.91
CA LEU A 99 25.09 21.26 7.82
C LEU A 99 25.55 21.61 9.25
N VAL A 100 26.12 22.79 9.46
CA VAL A 100 26.54 23.29 10.77
C VAL A 100 25.43 24.17 11.35
N GLY A 101 24.35 23.56 11.87
CA GLY A 101 23.39 24.30 12.72
C GLY A 101 21.90 23.96 12.69
N SER A 102 21.44 22.84 12.08
CA SER A 102 20.01 22.52 11.99
C SER A 102 19.60 21.31 12.84
N THR A 103 19.30 21.55 14.12
CA THR A 103 18.72 20.55 15.06
C THR A 103 17.20 20.70 15.24
N GLY A 104 16.52 21.40 14.32
CA GLY A 104 15.07 21.66 14.36
C GLY A 104 14.31 20.97 13.23
N ILE A 105 13.03 20.69 13.51
CA ILE A 105 12.06 20.05 12.60
C ILE A 105 11.73 20.93 11.36
N ASP A 106 12.12 22.22 11.39
CA ASP A 106 12.12 23.13 10.24
C ASP A 106 13.51 23.24 9.60
N ALA A 107 14.11 22.11 9.23
CA ALA A 107 15.42 22.11 8.57
C ALA A 107 15.32 22.86 7.23
N VAL A 108 15.87 24.08 7.18
CA VAL A 108 16.15 24.77 5.92
C VAL A 108 17.06 23.86 5.11
N ALA A 109 16.50 23.19 4.11
CA ALA A 109 17.26 22.31 3.24
C ALA A 109 18.45 23.10 2.66
N PRO A 110 19.71 22.59 2.79
CA PRO A 110 20.87 23.21 2.19
C PRO A 110 20.59 23.56 0.73
N LYS A 111 20.88 24.78 0.28
CA LYS A 111 20.68 25.12 -1.13
C LYS A 111 21.58 24.20 -1.98
N PRO A 112 21.01 23.36 -2.85
CA PRO A 112 21.80 22.40 -3.60
C PRO A 112 22.73 23.13 -4.57
N ILE A 113 24.01 22.76 -4.59
CA ILE A 113 24.99 23.23 -5.58
C ILE A 113 25.09 22.23 -6.72
N SER A 114 25.34 22.67 -7.96
CA SER A 114 25.55 21.77 -9.09
C SER A 114 26.78 20.88 -8.84
N ASN A 115 26.67 19.58 -9.13
CA ASN A 115 27.81 18.68 -9.07
C ASN A 115 28.68 18.82 -10.34
N PRO A 116 29.96 19.20 -10.25
CA PRO A 116 30.83 19.32 -11.42
C PRO A 116 31.12 17.95 -12.08
N GLU A 117 30.95 16.84 -11.37
CA GLU A 117 31.17 15.49 -11.91
C GLU A 117 29.96 14.94 -12.68
N TYR A 118 28.80 15.61 -12.60
CA TYR A 118 27.60 15.20 -13.32
C TYR A 118 27.75 15.43 -14.83
N LEU A 119 27.51 14.40 -15.63
CA LEU A 119 27.69 14.39 -17.09
C LEU A 119 26.67 15.22 -17.88
N GLY A 120 25.81 15.98 -17.20
CA GLY A 120 24.86 16.91 -17.80
C GLY A 120 23.48 16.33 -18.12
N LYS A 121 23.35 15.00 -18.26
CA LYS A 121 22.07 14.30 -18.49
C LYS A 121 21.85 13.18 -17.48
N SER A 122 20.61 13.02 -17.06
CA SER A 122 20.18 11.95 -16.17
C SER A 122 20.02 10.63 -16.93
N ILE A 123 19.94 9.52 -16.19
CA ILE A 123 19.63 8.19 -16.75
C ILE A 123 18.34 8.24 -17.56
N MET A 124 17.29 8.90 -17.04
CA MET A 124 16.02 9.03 -17.75
C MET A 124 16.12 9.89 -19.02
N GLU A 125 16.85 11.02 -18.96
CA GLU A 125 17.06 11.86 -20.16
C GLU A 125 17.77 11.08 -21.27
N LEU A 126 18.84 10.35 -20.92
CA LEU A 126 19.54 9.48 -21.86
C LEU A 126 18.67 8.33 -22.36
N PHE A 127 17.88 7.71 -21.47
CA PHE A 127 16.94 6.65 -21.85
C PHE A 127 15.97 7.12 -22.92
N LEU A 128 15.43 8.32 -22.80
CA LEU A 128 14.37 8.81 -23.68
C LEU A 128 14.85 9.34 -25.03
N GLU A 129 16.13 9.69 -25.17
CA GLU A 129 16.69 10.25 -26.41
C GLU A 129 16.54 9.33 -27.61
N ASP A 130 16.78 8.03 -27.42
CA ASP A 130 16.74 7.02 -28.48
C ASP A 130 15.38 6.30 -28.56
N GLN A 131 14.39 6.74 -27.78
CA GLN A 131 13.10 6.05 -27.70
C GLN A 131 12.08 6.63 -28.68
N PRO A 132 11.25 5.78 -29.30
CA PRO A 132 10.17 6.25 -30.16
C PRO A 132 9.13 7.04 -29.37
N TYR A 133 8.36 7.87 -30.07
CA TYR A 133 7.40 8.80 -29.47
C TYR A 133 6.44 8.13 -28.47
N ASN A 134 5.97 6.91 -28.76
CA ASN A 134 5.05 6.18 -27.89
C ASN A 134 5.63 5.85 -26.51
N ILE A 135 6.95 5.62 -26.42
CA ILE A 135 7.64 5.41 -25.13
C ILE A 135 7.86 6.76 -24.45
N GLN A 136 8.27 7.79 -25.20
CA GLN A 136 8.41 9.13 -24.64
C GLN A 136 7.10 9.73 -24.13
N SER A 137 5.96 9.40 -24.74
CA SER A 137 4.63 9.86 -24.31
C SER A 137 4.08 9.07 -23.12
N MET A 138 4.66 7.90 -22.83
CA MET A 138 4.29 7.08 -21.68
C MET A 138 4.76 7.73 -20.37
N ILE A 139 5.90 8.42 -20.38
CA ILE A 139 6.44 9.12 -19.21
C ILE A 139 5.83 10.51 -19.12
N THR A 140 5.35 10.87 -17.93
CA THR A 140 4.88 12.23 -17.67
C THR A 140 6.05 13.21 -17.64
N GLN A 141 5.95 14.26 -18.45
CA GLN A 141 6.95 15.33 -18.60
C GLN A 141 6.26 16.68 -18.40
N ARG A 142 7.05 17.76 -18.16
CA ARG A 142 6.50 19.13 -17.99
C ARG A 142 5.56 19.57 -19.13
N ASN A 143 5.83 19.10 -20.35
CA ASN A 143 5.04 19.37 -21.56
C ASN A 143 4.10 18.21 -21.95
N LYS A 144 4.08 17.10 -21.19
CA LYS A 144 3.26 15.91 -21.42
C LYS A 144 2.71 15.41 -20.09
N THR A 145 1.59 15.97 -19.65
CA THR A 145 1.05 15.75 -18.30
C THR A 145 0.17 14.51 -18.16
N MET A 146 0.07 13.68 -19.22
CA MET A 146 -0.90 12.58 -19.32
C MET A 146 -0.24 11.22 -19.55
N GLY A 147 1.02 11.04 -19.14
CA GLY A 147 1.69 9.74 -19.20
C GLY A 147 0.99 8.68 -18.34
N SER A 148 1.34 7.41 -18.55
CA SER A 148 0.97 6.29 -17.69
C SER A 148 2.08 5.91 -16.70
N VAL A 149 3.23 6.58 -16.76
CA VAL A 149 4.33 6.45 -15.80
C VAL A 149 4.68 7.83 -15.26
N HIS A 150 4.65 7.96 -13.93
CA HIS A 150 4.98 9.18 -13.20
C HIS A 150 6.13 8.91 -12.24
N PHE A 151 6.87 9.97 -11.94
CA PHE A 151 7.86 9.97 -10.87
C PHE A 151 7.27 10.80 -9.73
N ASP A 152 6.62 10.11 -8.78
CA ASP A 152 5.99 10.74 -7.62
C ASP A 152 6.79 10.43 -6.35
N GLY A 153 7.33 11.48 -5.73
CA GLY A 153 8.27 11.35 -4.63
C GLY A 153 9.45 10.46 -5.03
N ASP A 154 9.74 9.47 -4.20
CA ASP A 154 10.75 8.45 -4.39
C ASP A 154 10.29 7.27 -5.27
N SER A 155 8.99 7.10 -5.49
CA SER A 155 8.43 5.95 -6.21
C SER A 155 8.32 6.18 -7.72
N ILE A 156 8.28 5.08 -8.48
CA ILE A 156 7.86 5.08 -9.89
C ILE A 156 6.40 4.64 -9.91
N GLU A 157 5.50 5.54 -10.30
CA GLU A 157 4.07 5.31 -10.28
C GLU A 157 3.57 4.92 -11.68
N PHE A 158 2.93 3.76 -11.78
CA PHE A 158 2.28 3.27 -12.99
C PHE A 158 0.77 3.42 -12.85
N VAL A 159 0.13 4.08 -13.81
CA VAL A 159 -1.32 4.36 -13.76
C VAL A 159 -2.04 3.88 -15.02
N THR A 160 -3.22 3.31 -14.85
CA THR A 160 -4.15 3.05 -15.96
C THR A 160 -4.72 4.37 -16.49
N LYS A 161 -4.85 4.50 -17.81
CA LYS A 161 -5.40 5.67 -18.50
C LYS A 161 -6.89 5.53 -18.80
N TYR A 162 -7.37 4.31 -19.01
CA TYR A 162 -8.78 4.06 -19.25
C TYR A 162 -9.49 3.79 -17.92
N PHE A 163 -10.60 4.50 -17.68
CA PHE A 163 -11.31 4.46 -16.41
C PHE A 163 -12.79 4.10 -16.57
N GLU A 164 -13.48 4.80 -17.48
CA GLU A 164 -14.92 4.66 -17.70
C GLU A 164 -15.31 3.26 -18.19
N ASN A 165 -16.29 2.67 -17.49
CA ASN A 165 -16.93 1.40 -17.78
C ASN A 165 -15.94 0.24 -18.02
N ARG A 166 -14.81 0.28 -17.30
CA ARG A 166 -13.77 -0.75 -17.36
C ARG A 166 -14.15 -1.96 -16.51
N THR A 167 -13.64 -3.11 -16.92
CA THR A 167 -13.69 -4.32 -16.11
C THR A 167 -12.40 -4.48 -15.30
N ILE A 168 -12.43 -5.27 -14.23
CA ILE A 168 -11.25 -5.64 -13.44
C ILE A 168 -10.16 -6.19 -14.36
N SER A 169 -10.51 -7.13 -15.25
CA SER A 169 -9.53 -7.75 -16.15
C SER A 169 -8.88 -6.72 -17.09
N ASP A 170 -9.66 -5.76 -17.59
CA ASP A 170 -9.14 -4.76 -18.51
C ASP A 170 -8.13 -3.83 -17.82
N SER A 171 -8.45 -3.35 -16.62
CA SER A 171 -7.58 -2.47 -15.84
C SER A 171 -6.30 -3.19 -15.39
N CYS A 172 -6.41 -4.45 -14.94
CA CYS A 172 -5.24 -5.27 -14.60
C CYS A 172 -4.29 -5.47 -15.79
N LYS A 173 -4.84 -5.86 -16.96
CA LYS A 173 -4.05 -6.08 -18.18
C LYS A 173 -3.35 -4.81 -18.66
N GLU A 174 -4.03 -3.66 -18.54
CA GLU A 174 -3.44 -2.37 -18.91
C GLU A 174 -2.25 -2.01 -18.02
N LEU A 175 -2.40 -2.17 -16.70
CA LEU A 175 -1.32 -1.91 -15.74
C LEU A 175 -0.13 -2.85 -16.00
N GLU A 176 -0.39 -4.14 -16.14
CA GLU A 176 0.64 -5.16 -16.43
C GLU A 176 1.37 -4.86 -17.74
N ALA A 177 0.64 -4.55 -18.81
CA ALA A 177 1.23 -4.21 -20.11
C ALA A 177 2.12 -2.96 -20.04
N THR A 178 1.70 -1.94 -19.28
CA THR A 178 2.47 -0.71 -19.10
C THR A 178 3.75 -0.95 -18.32
N LYS A 179 3.65 -1.65 -17.16
CA LYS A 179 4.80 -2.03 -16.34
C LYS A 179 5.79 -2.86 -17.15
N LYS A 180 5.31 -3.88 -17.86
CA LYS A 180 6.14 -4.75 -18.70
C LYS A 180 6.83 -3.96 -19.82
N LEU A 181 6.11 -3.10 -20.53
CA LEU A 181 6.68 -2.31 -21.61
C LEU A 181 7.80 -1.39 -21.11
N PHE A 182 7.59 -0.69 -19.98
CA PHE A 182 8.62 0.15 -19.38
C PHE A 182 9.86 -0.65 -18.99
N LEU A 183 9.67 -1.77 -18.28
CA LEU A 183 10.75 -2.62 -17.81
C LEU A 183 11.55 -3.24 -18.97
N ASP A 184 10.88 -3.74 -20.01
CA ASP A 184 11.52 -4.30 -21.19
C ASP A 184 12.36 -3.24 -21.92
N LYS A 185 11.86 -2.00 -22.00
CA LYS A 185 12.56 -0.91 -22.69
C LYS A 185 13.76 -0.41 -21.91
N ILE A 186 13.65 -0.22 -20.60
CA ILE A 186 14.78 0.23 -19.78
C ILE A 186 15.89 -0.83 -19.75
N ASN A 187 15.56 -2.12 -19.61
CA ASN A 187 16.52 -3.21 -19.72
C ASN A 187 17.15 -3.29 -21.12
N GLY A 188 16.34 -3.15 -22.17
CA GLY A 188 16.82 -3.18 -23.56
C GLY A 188 17.74 -2.01 -23.92
N SER A 189 17.68 -0.89 -23.19
CA SER A 189 18.56 0.26 -23.40
C SER A 189 20.01 0.00 -22.97
N SER A 190 20.25 -0.96 -22.08
CA SER A 190 21.57 -1.26 -21.51
C SER A 190 22.27 -0.07 -20.83
N LEU A 191 21.53 0.98 -20.45
CA LEU A 191 22.07 2.15 -19.75
C LEU A 191 22.53 1.84 -18.32
N LEU A 192 21.92 0.82 -17.71
CA LEU A 192 22.25 0.34 -16.38
C LEU A 192 22.97 -1.00 -16.48
N ASN A 193 24.03 -1.16 -15.67
CA ASN A 193 24.77 -2.41 -15.62
C ASN A 193 24.05 -3.41 -14.72
N GLY A 194 23.41 -4.40 -15.35
CA GLY A 194 22.60 -5.43 -14.70
C GLY A 194 21.14 -5.38 -15.14
N LYS A 195 20.43 -6.50 -14.94
CA LYS A 195 19.02 -6.61 -15.32
C LYS A 195 18.11 -6.18 -14.17
N LEU A 196 17.11 -5.36 -14.49
CA LEU A 196 16.09 -4.89 -13.56
C LEU A 196 14.84 -5.76 -13.62
N ASN A 197 14.17 -5.93 -12.48
CA ASN A 197 12.81 -6.43 -12.35
C ASN A 197 12.01 -5.56 -11.36
N PHE A 198 10.70 -5.74 -11.29
CA PHE A 198 9.93 -5.26 -10.14
C PHE A 198 10.12 -6.20 -8.95
N PRO A 199 10.08 -5.70 -7.70
CA PRO A 199 10.18 -6.54 -6.52
C PRO A 199 8.96 -7.45 -6.39
N ASP A 200 9.21 -8.72 -6.06
CA ASP A 200 8.14 -9.70 -5.75
C ASP A 200 7.60 -9.55 -4.31
N TYR A 201 8.35 -8.85 -3.45
CA TYR A 201 8.03 -8.55 -2.05
C TYR A 201 8.90 -7.40 -1.52
N ASN A 202 8.54 -6.83 -0.38
CA ASN A 202 9.34 -5.81 0.29
C ASN A 202 10.57 -6.46 0.96
N ASN A 203 11.75 -6.14 0.45
CA ASN A 203 13.02 -6.68 0.96
C ASN A 203 13.43 -6.17 2.34
N GLY A 204 12.79 -5.15 2.94
CA GLY A 204 13.11 -4.65 4.29
C GLY A 204 14.47 -3.97 4.49
N LEU A 205 15.55 -4.42 3.83
CA LEU A 205 16.89 -3.82 3.82
C LEU A 205 17.30 -3.56 2.37
N ASN A 206 17.31 -2.28 2.00
CA ASN A 206 17.50 -1.87 0.61
C ASN A 206 18.65 -0.88 0.47
N MET A 207 19.45 -1.01 -0.57
CA MET A 207 20.43 0.01 -0.98
C MET A 207 19.97 0.65 -2.29
N PHE A 208 19.65 1.95 -2.26
CA PHE A 208 19.30 2.68 -3.48
C PHE A 208 20.52 3.17 -4.22
N MET A 209 20.42 3.29 -5.54
CA MET A 209 21.48 3.88 -6.36
C MET A 209 21.81 5.32 -5.96
N THR A 210 20.85 6.07 -5.43
CA THR A 210 21.02 7.44 -4.91
C THR A 210 21.72 7.52 -3.56
N ASN A 211 21.93 6.39 -2.88
CA ASN A 211 22.68 6.33 -1.63
C ASN A 211 23.34 4.95 -1.47
N GLN A 212 24.55 4.82 -2.03
CA GLN A 212 25.31 3.57 -1.98
C GLN A 212 26.10 3.38 -0.68
N GLU A 213 26.02 4.35 0.25
CA GLU A 213 26.72 4.29 1.54
C GLU A 213 25.84 3.76 2.67
N ASN A 214 24.52 3.72 2.48
CA ASN A 214 23.56 3.37 3.52
C ASN A 214 22.51 2.36 3.05
N LEU A 215 21.94 1.64 4.02
CA LEU A 215 20.78 0.78 3.88
C LEU A 215 19.53 1.50 4.40
N VAL A 216 18.41 1.35 3.70
CA VAL A 216 17.13 1.97 4.00
C VAL A 216 16.12 0.90 4.40
N LEU A 217 15.41 1.14 5.50
CA LEU A 217 14.44 0.21 6.09
C LEU A 217 13.04 0.29 5.45
N PHE A 218 12.61 1.49 5.05
CA PHE A 218 11.23 1.76 4.67
C PHE A 218 11.10 2.03 3.18
N ASN A 219 10.80 1.00 2.38
CA ASN A 219 10.47 1.14 0.96
C ASN A 219 9.45 0.06 0.59
N ASN A 220 8.18 0.38 0.72
CA ASN A 220 7.12 -0.50 0.27
C ASN A 220 6.48 0.12 -0.96
N GLY A 221 6.32 -0.66 -2.02
CA GLY A 221 5.41 -0.26 -3.08
C GLY A 221 3.99 -0.21 -2.54
N THR A 222 3.07 0.35 -3.33
CA THR A 222 1.68 0.53 -2.97
C THR A 222 0.79 0.24 -4.17
N TYR A 223 -0.46 -0.12 -3.88
CA TYR A 223 -1.53 -0.04 -4.88
C TYR A 223 -2.58 0.95 -4.40
N HIS A 224 -3.03 1.81 -5.31
CA HIS A 224 -4.24 2.59 -5.12
C HIS A 224 -5.31 2.17 -6.12
N PHE A 225 -6.54 2.04 -5.63
CA PHE A 225 -7.68 1.62 -6.43
C PHE A 225 -8.72 2.73 -6.52
N HIS A 226 -8.93 3.23 -7.73
CA HIS A 226 -9.98 4.18 -8.05
C HIS A 226 -11.23 3.43 -8.46
N ILE A 227 -12.33 3.63 -7.75
CA ILE A 227 -13.59 2.93 -7.97
C ILE A 227 -14.72 3.94 -8.03
N THR A 228 -15.50 3.88 -9.10
CA THR A 228 -16.83 4.47 -9.16
C THR A 228 -17.85 3.34 -9.30
N LEU A 229 -18.79 3.24 -8.36
CA LEU A 229 -19.88 2.27 -8.41
C LEU A 229 -20.91 2.67 -9.47
N PRO A 230 -21.67 1.71 -10.05
CA PRO A 230 -22.65 1.98 -11.08
C PRO A 230 -23.61 3.12 -10.71
N SER A 231 -23.51 4.22 -11.44
CA SER A 231 -24.22 5.47 -11.17
C SER A 231 -24.90 5.98 -12.43
N LEU A 232 -26.13 6.47 -12.31
CA LEU A 232 -26.85 7.02 -13.46
C LEU A 232 -26.27 8.40 -13.82
N THR A 233 -25.94 8.57 -15.10
CA THR A 233 -25.47 9.84 -15.65
C THR A 233 -26.38 10.35 -16.75
N GLU A 234 -26.50 11.67 -16.85
CA GLU A 234 -27.09 12.36 -17.98
C GLU A 234 -26.11 13.43 -18.50
N ASN A 235 -25.78 13.41 -19.79
CA ASN A 235 -24.81 14.31 -20.41
C ASN A 235 -23.46 14.34 -19.66
N SER A 236 -22.99 13.15 -19.26
CA SER A 236 -21.76 12.93 -18.48
C SER A 236 -21.75 13.63 -17.12
N ARG A 237 -22.92 13.81 -16.50
CA ARG A 237 -23.06 14.30 -15.14
C ARG A 237 -23.89 13.33 -14.31
N ILE A 238 -23.48 13.09 -13.07
CA ILE A 238 -24.27 12.33 -12.11
C ILE A 238 -25.66 12.96 -11.97
N VAL A 239 -26.72 12.16 -12.13
CA VAL A 239 -28.12 12.61 -12.06
C VAL A 239 -28.53 12.92 -10.61
N ASP A 240 -28.26 11.97 -9.70
CA ASP A 240 -28.52 12.12 -8.27
C ASP A 240 -27.20 12.10 -7.51
N TYR A 241 -26.68 13.29 -7.23
CA TYR A 241 -25.41 13.43 -6.53
C TYR A 241 -25.52 13.10 -5.03
N ILE A 242 -26.70 13.25 -4.42
CA ILE A 242 -26.91 12.92 -3.00
C ILE A 242 -26.83 11.41 -2.83
N ASP A 243 -27.52 10.67 -3.71
CA ASP A 243 -27.46 9.21 -3.71
C ASP A 243 -26.06 8.69 -4.07
N PHE A 244 -25.40 9.30 -5.05
CA PHE A 244 -24.01 9.00 -5.39
C PHE A 244 -23.08 9.13 -4.18
N ASP A 245 -23.14 10.27 -3.48
CA ASP A 245 -22.32 10.55 -2.32
C ASP A 245 -22.59 9.55 -1.19
N LYS A 246 -23.87 9.33 -0.87
CA LYS A 246 -24.29 8.37 0.17
C LYS A 246 -23.81 6.96 -0.14
N THR A 247 -23.99 6.52 -1.39
CA THR A 247 -23.64 5.17 -1.84
C THR A 247 -22.14 4.92 -1.73
N HIS A 248 -21.31 5.84 -2.24
CA HIS A 248 -19.86 5.69 -2.18
C HIS A 248 -19.33 5.78 -0.75
N ALA A 249 -19.86 6.69 0.07
CA ALA A 249 -19.43 6.80 1.45
C ALA A 249 -19.86 5.58 2.30
N ASN A 250 -20.99 4.94 2.00
CA ASN A 250 -21.39 3.67 2.62
C ASN A 250 -20.44 2.53 2.24
N ALA A 251 -20.05 2.46 0.96
CA ALA A 251 -19.06 1.50 0.48
C ALA A 251 -17.69 1.68 1.15
N ILE A 252 -17.23 2.93 1.28
CA ILE A 252 -15.96 3.22 1.99
C ILE A 252 -16.03 2.73 3.43
N TYR A 253 -17.09 3.06 4.18
CA TYR A 253 -17.21 2.61 5.57
C TYR A 253 -17.19 1.08 5.69
N LEU A 254 -17.85 0.37 4.77
CA LEU A 254 -17.77 -1.09 4.75
C LEU A 254 -16.35 -1.57 4.43
N LEU A 255 -15.67 -0.99 3.45
CA LEU A 255 -14.29 -1.36 3.12
C LEU A 255 -13.32 -1.11 4.29
N GLN A 256 -13.53 -0.06 5.09
CA GLN A 256 -12.76 0.16 6.33
C GLN A 256 -12.92 -0.99 7.34
N TRP A 257 -14.12 -1.57 7.44
CA TRP A 257 -14.31 -2.80 8.22
C TRP A 257 -13.49 -3.97 7.69
N PHE A 258 -13.16 -3.97 6.39
CA PHE A 258 -12.37 -5.02 5.76
C PHE A 258 -10.86 -4.77 5.77
N GLU A 259 -10.37 -3.56 6.06
CA GLU A 259 -8.94 -3.24 6.08
C GLU A 259 -8.09 -4.18 6.94
N PRO A 260 -8.48 -4.57 8.17
CA PRO A 260 -7.72 -5.54 8.96
C PRO A 260 -7.52 -6.87 8.21
N PHE A 261 -8.50 -7.36 7.46
CA PHE A 261 -8.33 -8.63 6.76
C PHE A 261 -7.38 -8.51 5.56
N PHE A 262 -7.41 -7.38 4.85
CA PHE A 262 -6.43 -7.10 3.80
C PHE A 262 -5.02 -6.98 4.38
N ILE A 263 -4.83 -6.30 5.51
CA ILE A 263 -3.51 -6.19 6.16
C ILE A 263 -3.01 -7.58 6.60
N ALA A 264 -3.87 -8.41 7.19
CA ALA A 264 -3.49 -9.76 7.65
C ALA A 264 -3.07 -10.71 6.53
N THR A 265 -3.52 -10.46 5.30
CA THR A 265 -3.28 -11.34 4.15
C THR A 265 -2.33 -10.76 3.11
N LEU A 266 -2.18 -9.44 3.02
CA LEU A 266 -1.40 -8.74 1.98
C LEU A 266 -0.38 -7.75 2.53
N GLY A 267 -0.41 -7.41 3.82
CA GLY A 267 0.47 -6.40 4.39
C GLY A 267 1.95 -6.80 4.41
N SER A 268 2.84 -5.80 4.40
CA SER A 268 4.29 -5.97 4.49
C SER A 268 4.78 -5.77 5.93
N PRO A 269 5.23 -6.83 6.63
CA PRO A 269 5.77 -6.69 7.98
C PRO A 269 6.98 -5.76 8.00
N ASP A 270 7.24 -5.16 9.16
CA ASP A 270 8.53 -4.55 9.43
C ASP A 270 9.55 -5.68 9.69
N ILE A 271 10.68 -5.66 8.99
CA ILE A 271 11.74 -6.66 9.18
C ILE A 271 12.26 -6.66 10.63
N MET A 272 12.17 -5.51 11.33
CA MET A 272 12.49 -5.41 12.76
C MET A 272 11.51 -6.22 13.61
N GLY A 273 10.24 -6.30 13.22
CA GLY A 273 9.25 -7.16 13.87
C GLY A 273 9.61 -8.63 13.72
N VAL A 274 9.97 -9.04 12.51
CA VAL A 274 10.38 -10.41 12.20
C VAL A 274 11.65 -10.81 12.95
N ILE A 275 12.66 -9.92 12.99
CA ILE A 275 13.90 -10.14 13.76
C ILE A 275 13.59 -10.28 15.25
N SER A 276 12.75 -9.39 15.79
CA SER A 276 12.41 -9.43 17.21
C SER A 276 11.74 -10.74 17.60
N ASP A 277 10.77 -11.18 16.81
CA ASP A 277 10.03 -12.42 17.06
C ASP A 277 10.95 -13.65 16.96
N LYS A 278 11.76 -13.75 15.90
CA LYS A 278 12.74 -14.85 15.70
C LYS A 278 13.68 -15.03 16.89
N TYR A 279 14.13 -13.93 17.49
CA TYR A 279 15.08 -13.95 18.60
C TYR A 279 14.46 -13.70 19.97
N SER A 280 13.12 -13.64 20.06
CA SER A 280 12.37 -13.39 21.29
C SER A 280 12.85 -12.16 22.06
N LEU A 281 13.05 -11.04 21.35
CA LEU A 281 13.44 -9.77 21.95
C LEU A 281 12.21 -9.05 22.53
N ASP A 282 12.43 -8.13 23.46
CA ASP A 282 11.38 -7.37 24.15
C ASP A 282 10.82 -6.20 23.32
N LYS A 283 11.51 -5.84 22.23
CA LYS A 283 11.16 -4.76 21.31
C LYS A 283 10.06 -5.18 20.34
N LYS A 284 9.01 -4.39 20.18
CA LYS A 284 7.87 -4.76 19.31
C LYS A 284 7.73 -3.80 18.14
N PHE A 285 7.52 -4.39 16.97
CA PHE A 285 7.27 -3.70 15.71
C PHE A 285 6.10 -4.41 15.01
N THR A 286 5.54 -3.79 13.99
CA THR A 286 4.40 -4.34 13.25
C THR A 286 4.79 -5.58 12.45
N LEU A 287 3.99 -6.65 12.57
CA LEU A 287 4.06 -7.84 11.72
C LEU A 287 3.00 -7.82 10.61
N GLY A 288 2.04 -6.89 10.67
CA GLY A 288 1.00 -6.74 9.64
C GLY A 288 1.43 -5.85 8.49
N SER A 289 1.62 -4.57 8.77
CA SER A 289 2.03 -3.59 7.75
C SER A 289 2.80 -2.46 8.39
N MET A 290 4.03 -2.25 7.90
CA MET A 290 4.87 -1.12 8.32
C MET A 290 4.27 0.22 7.87
N ARG A 291 3.72 0.26 6.66
CA ARG A 291 3.09 1.45 6.09
C ARG A 291 1.84 1.85 6.87
N ASN A 292 0.94 0.91 7.14
CA ASN A 292 -0.30 1.22 7.86
C ASN A 292 -0.08 1.49 9.36
N ALA A 293 1.04 1.04 9.93
CA ALA A 293 1.37 1.33 11.34
C ALA A 293 1.95 2.74 11.56
N MET A 294 2.83 3.21 10.66
CA MET A 294 3.62 4.43 10.92
C MET A 294 3.83 5.38 9.73
N SER A 295 3.29 5.09 8.54
CA SER A 295 3.45 5.99 7.39
C SER A 295 2.82 7.36 7.65
N ARG A 296 3.42 8.39 7.05
CA ARG A 296 2.87 9.74 7.05
C ARG A 296 1.56 9.85 6.27
N TYR A 297 1.47 9.17 5.14
CA TYR A 297 0.45 9.45 4.11
C TYR A 297 -0.73 8.51 4.13
N ILE A 298 -0.66 7.44 4.93
CA ILE A 298 -1.67 6.36 4.97
C ILE A 298 -2.01 6.02 6.42
N GLY A 299 -3.29 5.71 6.65
CA GLY A 299 -3.81 5.22 7.92
C GLY A 299 -4.80 4.09 7.69
N VAL A 300 -5.47 3.65 8.75
CA VAL A 300 -6.50 2.60 8.72
C VAL A 300 -7.78 3.15 9.35
N GLY A 301 -8.89 3.11 8.62
CA GLY A 301 -10.18 3.66 9.01
C GLY A 301 -10.27 5.19 9.05
N THR A 302 -9.30 5.90 8.46
CA THR A 302 -9.11 7.34 8.67
C THR A 302 -9.98 8.25 7.81
N PHE A 303 -10.75 7.73 6.87
CA PHE A 303 -11.83 8.45 6.22
C PHE A 303 -13.05 8.56 7.14
N ASN A 304 -13.67 9.74 7.17
CA ASN A 304 -14.95 10.00 7.80
C ASN A 304 -15.82 10.84 6.86
N LYS A 305 -17.12 10.56 6.79
CA LYS A 305 -18.12 11.24 5.96
C LYS A 305 -18.17 12.77 6.15
N SER A 306 -17.74 13.28 7.31
CA SER A 306 -17.70 14.73 7.56
C SER A 306 -16.47 15.43 6.99
N MET A 307 -15.48 14.69 6.48
CA MET A 307 -14.24 15.25 5.96
C MET A 307 -14.44 15.85 4.58
N ALA A 308 -13.53 16.75 4.20
CA ALA A 308 -13.54 17.33 2.86
C ALA A 308 -13.25 16.27 1.79
N LYS A 309 -13.75 16.51 0.58
CA LYS A 309 -13.50 15.68 -0.60
C LYS A 309 -12.28 16.17 -1.38
N GLY A 310 -11.72 15.31 -2.25
CA GLY A 310 -10.57 15.61 -3.10
C GLY A 310 -9.29 14.90 -2.66
N LYS A 311 -8.14 15.29 -3.23
CA LYS A 311 -6.83 14.74 -2.87
C LYS A 311 -6.38 15.29 -1.52
N ILE A 312 -6.57 14.52 -0.46
CA ILE A 312 -6.11 14.83 0.90
C ILE A 312 -5.07 13.79 1.29
N LEU A 313 -3.91 14.25 1.77
CA LEU A 313 -2.80 13.36 2.10
C LEU A 313 -2.75 13.01 3.59
N THR A 314 -3.00 14.01 4.44
CA THR A 314 -2.87 13.90 5.89
C THR A 314 -3.95 14.71 6.61
N TYR A 315 -4.15 14.36 7.88
CA TYR A 315 -4.98 15.10 8.82
C TYR A 315 -4.23 15.27 10.14
N LYS A 316 -4.42 16.38 10.84
CA LYS A 316 -3.81 16.57 12.17
C LYS A 316 -4.42 15.58 13.16
N VAL A 317 -3.60 14.89 13.94
CA VAL A 317 -4.07 13.88 14.90
C VAL A 317 -5.04 14.49 15.91
N ASP A 318 -4.74 15.68 16.44
CA ASP A 318 -5.62 16.35 17.42
C ASP A 318 -6.97 16.76 16.83
N ASP A 319 -7.02 17.07 15.53
CA ASP A 319 -8.28 17.38 14.85
C ASP A 319 -9.04 16.11 14.51
N PHE A 320 -8.35 15.03 14.12
CA PHE A 320 -8.97 13.72 13.88
C PHE A 320 -9.58 13.14 15.15
N ARG A 321 -8.91 13.29 16.30
CA ARG A 321 -9.42 12.83 17.60
C ARG A 321 -10.79 13.41 17.94
N LYS A 322 -11.10 14.62 17.50
CA LYS A 322 -12.43 15.25 17.73
C LYS A 322 -13.57 14.53 17.00
N LEU A 323 -13.25 13.70 16.01
CA LEU A 323 -14.21 12.86 15.31
C LEU A 323 -14.44 11.52 16.03
N LEU A 324 -13.48 11.08 16.85
CA LEU A 324 -13.53 9.79 17.53
C LEU A 324 -14.53 9.82 18.69
N LYS A 325 -15.20 8.69 18.89
CA LYS A 325 -16.08 8.46 20.05
C LYS A 325 -15.30 8.24 21.35
N PHE A 326 -14.09 7.70 21.27
CA PHE A 326 -13.28 7.30 22.42
C PHE A 326 -12.19 8.33 22.73
N GLU A 327 -12.00 8.60 24.01
CA GLU A 327 -10.97 9.50 24.52
C GLU A 327 -9.60 8.80 24.56
N LYS A 328 -8.52 9.59 24.56
CA LYS A 328 -7.14 9.06 24.51
C LYS A 328 -6.82 8.18 25.72
N GLU A 329 -7.35 8.52 26.89
CA GLU A 329 -7.12 7.82 28.15
C GLU A 329 -7.72 6.41 28.16
N GLU A 330 -8.74 6.16 27.33
CA GLU A 330 -9.37 4.84 27.18
C GLU A 330 -8.47 3.87 26.39
N LYS A 331 -7.50 4.38 25.61
CA LYS A 331 -6.54 3.58 24.82
C LYS A 331 -7.21 2.59 23.87
N ILE A 332 -8.40 2.93 23.37
CA ILE A 332 -9.17 2.08 22.45
C ILE A 332 -8.69 2.29 21.02
N TRP A 333 -8.46 3.54 20.60
CA TRP A 333 -8.01 3.81 19.23
C TRP A 333 -6.74 3.02 18.93
N TRP A 334 -6.75 2.24 17.84
CA TRP A 334 -5.63 1.38 17.45
C TRP A 334 -4.30 2.14 17.43
N ARG A 335 -4.30 3.41 17.03
CA ARG A 335 -3.09 4.25 16.97
C ARG A 335 -2.50 4.52 18.36
N ASP A 336 -3.34 4.72 19.37
CA ASP A 336 -2.91 4.88 20.77
C ASP A 336 -2.32 3.57 21.32
N GLN A 337 -2.86 2.42 20.90
CA GLN A 337 -2.32 1.10 21.24
C GLN A 337 -0.95 0.88 20.59
N ILE A 338 -0.76 1.27 19.33
CA ILE A 338 0.55 1.21 18.63
C ILE A 338 1.59 2.09 19.34
N GLU A 339 1.26 3.34 19.65
CA GLU A 339 2.16 4.28 20.33
C GLU A 339 2.62 3.76 21.70
N LEU A 340 1.71 3.07 22.41
CA LEU A 340 1.96 2.48 23.72
C LEU A 340 2.78 1.18 23.65
N GLU A 341 2.44 0.26 22.74
CA GLU A 341 2.98 -1.10 22.75
C GLU A 341 4.16 -1.34 21.81
N MET A 342 4.35 -0.49 20.80
CA MET A 342 5.40 -0.65 19.79
C MET A 342 6.51 0.38 19.95
N GLU A 343 7.63 0.11 19.30
CA GLU A 343 8.84 0.92 19.36
C GLU A 343 8.84 2.05 18.30
N TYR A 344 7.66 2.60 18.00
CA TYR A 344 7.49 3.69 17.05
C TYR A 344 7.30 5.06 17.73
N GLU A 345 7.82 6.10 17.08
CA GLU A 345 7.53 7.52 17.36
C GLU A 345 6.61 8.04 16.26
N LEU A 346 5.31 8.03 16.53
CA LEU A 346 4.29 8.36 15.53
C LEU A 346 4.21 9.88 15.29
N LEU A 347 3.98 10.26 14.04
CA LEU A 347 3.88 11.66 13.61
C LEU A 347 2.63 12.35 14.16
N SER A 348 2.66 13.69 14.26
CA SER A 348 1.52 14.52 14.66
C SER A 348 0.41 14.64 13.60
N GLU A 349 0.67 14.10 12.41
CA GLU A 349 -0.29 13.92 11.33
C GLU A 349 -0.61 12.43 11.16
N VAL A 350 -1.85 12.12 10.78
CA VAL A 350 -2.29 10.79 10.38
C VAL A 350 -2.63 10.80 8.89
N GLY A 351 -2.21 9.76 8.18
CA GLY A 351 -2.53 9.59 6.77
C GLY A 351 -3.95 9.10 6.52
N LEU A 352 -4.38 9.14 5.25
CA LEU A 352 -5.73 8.76 4.84
C LEU A 352 -5.74 7.44 4.06
N ASP A 353 -6.64 6.55 4.45
CA ASP A 353 -6.98 5.29 3.77
C ASP A 353 -7.76 5.52 2.46
N PHE A 354 -8.64 6.53 2.42
CA PHE A 354 -9.42 6.89 1.24
C PHE A 354 -9.35 8.38 0.90
N ASN A 355 -9.42 8.66 -0.41
CA ASN A 355 -9.85 9.97 -0.92
C ASN A 355 -11.20 9.79 -1.63
N GLN A 356 -12.25 10.45 -1.15
CA GLN A 356 -13.50 10.53 -1.88
C GLN A 356 -13.42 11.64 -2.93
N GLU A 357 -13.80 11.36 -4.17
CA GLU A 357 -13.79 12.33 -5.26
C GLU A 357 -12.41 13.00 -5.49
N LYS A 358 -11.32 12.20 -5.45
CA LYS A 358 -9.95 12.66 -5.79
C LYS A 358 -9.93 13.42 -7.12
N MET A 359 -10.69 12.95 -8.11
CA MET A 359 -10.76 13.52 -9.46
C MET A 359 -12.22 13.78 -9.88
N TYR A 360 -12.76 14.95 -9.52
CA TYR A 360 -14.14 15.35 -9.86
C TYR A 360 -15.16 14.24 -9.51
N GLN A 361 -16.03 13.83 -10.44
CA GLN A 361 -17.04 12.78 -10.28
C GLN A 361 -16.48 11.34 -10.22
N SER A 362 -15.23 11.16 -9.79
CA SER A 362 -14.68 9.85 -9.42
C SER A 362 -15.27 9.41 -8.09
N GLY A 363 -15.65 8.14 -7.88
CA GLY A 363 -16.18 7.67 -6.61
C GLY A 363 -15.18 7.83 -5.46
N PHE A 364 -14.28 6.88 -5.29
CA PHE A 364 -13.22 6.95 -4.28
C PHE A 364 -11.92 6.34 -4.76
N GLU A 365 -10.83 6.74 -4.12
CA GLU A 365 -9.52 6.11 -4.17
C GLU A 365 -9.29 5.37 -2.86
N PHE A 366 -8.97 4.09 -2.91
CA PHE A 366 -8.56 3.29 -1.75
C PHE A 366 -7.03 3.11 -1.76
N ARG A 367 -6.35 3.49 -0.67
CA ARG A 367 -4.90 3.71 -0.64
C ARG A 367 -4.15 2.83 0.35
N SER A 368 -4.83 2.06 1.18
CA SER A 368 -4.24 1.32 2.32
C SER A 368 -3.44 0.07 1.95
N PHE A 369 -3.36 -0.28 0.65
CA PHE A 369 -2.66 -1.48 0.22
C PHE A 369 -1.16 -1.26 0.10
N ASP A 370 -0.43 -2.12 0.79
CA ASP A 370 0.95 -2.44 0.48
C ASP A 370 1.05 -3.13 -0.90
N GLU A 371 2.19 -3.02 -1.57
CA GLU A 371 2.41 -3.75 -2.83
C GLU A 371 2.46 -5.26 -2.58
N PHE A 372 1.69 -5.98 -3.38
CA PHE A 372 1.60 -7.43 -3.42
C PHE A 372 1.75 -7.95 -4.86
N PRO A 373 1.92 -9.28 -5.08
CA PRO A 373 2.12 -9.84 -6.40
C PRO A 373 0.96 -9.52 -7.35
N ALA A 374 1.27 -9.06 -8.56
CA ALA A 374 0.25 -8.70 -9.56
C ALA A 374 -0.68 -9.87 -9.92
N ALA A 375 -0.25 -11.11 -9.69
CA ALA A 375 -1.08 -12.30 -9.85
C ALA A 375 -2.35 -12.28 -8.96
N TYR A 376 -2.31 -11.63 -7.81
CA TYR A 376 -3.46 -11.52 -6.90
C TYR A 376 -4.40 -10.36 -7.24
N LEU A 377 -3.98 -9.45 -8.12
CA LEU A 377 -4.68 -8.17 -8.37
C LEU A 377 -6.14 -8.36 -8.81
N ASN A 378 -6.42 -9.38 -9.64
CA ASN A 378 -7.79 -9.69 -10.06
C ASN A 378 -8.66 -10.12 -8.88
N ASP A 379 -8.19 -11.03 -8.03
CA ASP A 379 -8.94 -11.54 -6.89
C ASP A 379 -9.10 -10.49 -5.79
N VAL A 380 -8.08 -9.65 -5.56
CA VAL A 380 -8.17 -8.53 -4.62
C VAL A 380 -9.21 -7.52 -5.10
N LEU A 381 -9.17 -7.07 -6.35
CA LEU A 381 -10.18 -6.17 -6.90
C LEU A 381 -11.57 -6.82 -6.89
N PHE A 382 -11.68 -8.11 -7.20
CA PHE A 382 -12.95 -8.83 -7.11
C PHE A 382 -13.49 -8.84 -5.68
N SER A 383 -12.65 -9.07 -4.66
CA SER A 383 -13.08 -8.97 -3.27
C SER A 383 -13.59 -7.56 -2.91
N ILE A 384 -12.91 -6.50 -3.38
CA ILE A 384 -13.35 -5.12 -3.17
C ILE A 384 -14.71 -4.87 -3.82
N ILE A 385 -14.90 -5.25 -5.09
CA ILE A 385 -16.17 -5.05 -5.79
C ILE A 385 -17.29 -5.89 -5.14
N LEU A 386 -16.98 -7.10 -4.65
CA LEU A 386 -17.92 -7.94 -3.93
C LEU A 386 -18.36 -7.31 -2.60
N ILE A 387 -17.43 -6.69 -1.86
CA ILE A 387 -17.73 -5.93 -0.65
C ILE A 387 -18.58 -4.69 -1.01
N CYS A 388 -18.24 -3.98 -2.09
CA CYS A 388 -19.05 -2.86 -2.58
C CYS A 388 -20.48 -3.28 -2.97
N GLU A 389 -20.64 -4.43 -3.64
CA GLU A 389 -21.96 -5.00 -3.94
C GLU A 389 -22.76 -5.25 -2.66
N HIS A 390 -22.11 -5.82 -1.64
CA HIS A 390 -22.75 -6.03 -0.35
C HIS A 390 -23.16 -4.70 0.31
N SER A 391 -22.35 -3.65 0.18
CA SER A 391 -22.66 -2.31 0.71
C SER A 391 -23.93 -1.69 0.10
N LEU A 392 -24.30 -2.04 -1.14
CA LEU A 392 -25.56 -1.58 -1.75
C LEU A 392 -26.80 -2.19 -1.08
N ASN A 393 -26.61 -3.33 -0.40
CA ASN A 393 -27.65 -4.10 0.27
C ASN A 393 -27.58 -3.99 1.80
N LEU A 394 -26.66 -3.17 2.31
CA LEU A 394 -26.41 -2.94 3.73
C LEU A 394 -26.43 -1.42 4.01
N PRO A 395 -27.63 -0.81 4.17
CA PRO A 395 -27.72 0.62 4.38
C PRO A 395 -27.13 1.04 5.74
N ASP A 396 -26.55 2.23 5.76
CA ASP A 396 -26.10 2.92 6.98
C ASP A 396 -25.04 2.14 7.78
N VAL A 397 -24.02 1.63 7.08
CA VAL A 397 -22.83 1.02 7.69
C VAL A 397 -22.24 2.00 8.70
N GLN A 398 -21.97 1.51 9.91
CA GLN A 398 -21.40 2.29 11.00
C GLN A 398 -19.89 2.46 10.81
N TRP A 399 -19.34 3.56 11.29
CA TRP A 399 -17.91 3.81 11.19
C TRP A 399 -17.13 2.84 12.09
N GLY A 400 -16.11 2.16 11.56
CA GLY A 400 -15.35 1.15 12.30
C GLY A 400 -14.71 1.69 13.59
N HIS A 401 -14.30 2.96 13.58
CA HIS A 401 -13.71 3.60 14.76
C HIS A 401 -14.62 3.66 15.99
N ASP A 402 -15.94 3.56 15.82
CA ASP A 402 -16.90 3.55 16.93
C ASP A 402 -17.03 2.17 17.61
N SER A 403 -16.41 1.13 17.02
CA SER A 403 -16.39 -0.24 17.54
C SER A 403 -15.06 -0.57 18.21
N VAL A 404 -15.15 -1.06 19.45
CA VAL A 404 -13.99 -1.59 20.19
C VAL A 404 -13.43 -2.82 19.48
N ALA A 405 -14.29 -3.70 18.97
CA ALA A 405 -13.88 -4.90 18.27
C ALA A 405 -13.10 -4.58 16.99
N TRP A 406 -13.55 -3.61 16.20
CA TRP A 406 -12.83 -3.19 15.00
C TRP A 406 -11.46 -2.56 15.33
N ASN A 407 -11.39 -1.65 16.29
CA ASN A 407 -10.09 -1.06 16.69
C ASN A 407 -9.12 -2.14 17.21
N ASN A 408 -9.62 -3.12 17.97
CA ASN A 408 -8.82 -4.26 18.43
C ASN A 408 -8.36 -5.14 17.26
N LEU A 409 -9.20 -5.38 16.25
CA LEU A 409 -8.82 -6.13 15.05
C LEU A 409 -7.73 -5.40 14.25
N VAL A 410 -7.85 -4.08 14.07
CA VAL A 410 -6.80 -3.28 13.42
C VAL A 410 -5.49 -3.41 14.19
N PHE A 411 -5.52 -3.17 15.51
CA PHE A 411 -4.33 -3.26 16.35
C PHE A 411 -3.70 -4.65 16.32
N LYS A 412 -4.50 -5.71 16.53
CA LYS A 412 -4.03 -7.10 16.48
C LYS A 412 -3.40 -7.41 15.13
N THR A 413 -4.03 -7.00 14.04
CA THR A 413 -3.52 -7.26 12.70
C THR A 413 -2.19 -6.57 12.46
N LEU A 414 -2.07 -5.29 12.82
CA LEU A 414 -0.78 -4.60 12.73
C LEU A 414 0.27 -5.32 13.60
N LYS A 415 -0.11 -5.77 14.79
CA LYS A 415 0.81 -6.42 15.73
C LYS A 415 1.25 -7.83 15.32
N TYR A 416 0.35 -8.66 14.82
CA TYR A 416 0.59 -10.09 14.61
C TYR A 416 0.56 -10.52 13.14
N GLY A 417 0.13 -9.64 12.23
CA GLY A 417 0.04 -9.95 10.80
C GLY A 417 -0.82 -11.20 10.54
N TYR A 418 -0.29 -12.10 9.71
CA TYR A 418 -0.93 -13.37 9.33
C TYR A 418 -1.24 -14.30 10.51
N LEU A 419 -0.60 -14.10 11.67
CA LEU A 419 -0.86 -14.87 12.89
C LEU A 419 -2.04 -14.32 13.70
N THR A 420 -2.77 -13.35 13.17
CA THR A 420 -3.89 -12.75 13.90
C THR A 420 -5.04 -13.73 14.05
N GLU A 421 -5.44 -13.95 15.30
CA GLU A 421 -6.63 -14.72 15.67
C GLU A 421 -7.82 -13.80 15.91
N ILE A 422 -9.01 -14.27 15.54
CA ILE A 422 -10.28 -13.58 15.76
C ILE A 422 -11.07 -14.26 16.89
N ASN A 423 -11.42 -13.49 17.92
CA ASN A 423 -12.15 -14.01 19.08
C ASN A 423 -13.69 -13.95 18.88
N ALA A 424 -14.43 -14.55 19.79
CA ALA A 424 -15.89 -14.65 19.71
C ALA A 424 -16.62 -13.28 19.67
N LEU A 425 -16.12 -12.28 20.40
CA LEU A 425 -16.72 -10.93 20.40
C LEU A 425 -16.48 -10.22 19.08
N GLU A 426 -15.27 -10.32 18.54
CA GLU A 426 -14.89 -9.75 17.25
C GLU A 426 -15.66 -10.41 16.09
N LYS A 427 -15.78 -11.74 16.09
CA LYS A 427 -16.62 -12.47 15.13
C LYS A 427 -18.06 -11.97 15.19
N LYS A 428 -18.63 -11.92 16.39
CA LYS A 428 -20.02 -11.50 16.57
C LYS A 428 -20.24 -10.08 16.01
N GLU A 429 -19.38 -9.12 16.37
CA GLU A 429 -19.49 -7.75 15.89
C GLU A 429 -19.45 -7.67 14.36
N VAL A 430 -18.47 -8.34 13.73
CA VAL A 430 -18.34 -8.32 12.27
C VAL A 430 -19.53 -9.00 11.59
N LEU A 431 -19.95 -10.18 12.07
CA LEU A 431 -21.09 -10.90 11.48
C LEU A 431 -22.41 -10.15 11.65
N ASP A 432 -22.62 -9.50 12.80
CA ASP A 432 -23.80 -8.67 13.07
C ASP A 432 -23.83 -7.44 12.16
N LEU A 433 -22.68 -6.76 11.98
CA LEU A 433 -22.55 -5.65 11.05
C LEU A 433 -22.89 -6.09 9.61
N LEU A 434 -22.31 -7.22 9.16
CA LEU A 434 -22.48 -7.71 7.79
C LEU A 434 -23.86 -8.31 7.53
N GLN A 435 -24.61 -8.70 8.56
CA GLN A 435 -25.93 -9.35 8.41
C GLN A 435 -25.87 -10.55 7.45
N ILE A 436 -24.79 -11.34 7.51
CA ILE A 436 -24.58 -12.54 6.66
C ILE A 436 -24.94 -13.85 7.35
N VAL A 437 -25.30 -13.79 8.63
CA VAL A 437 -25.78 -14.95 9.41
C VAL A 437 -27.12 -14.57 10.04
N THR A 438 -28.22 -14.77 9.30
CA THR A 438 -29.57 -14.39 9.74
C THR A 438 -30.34 -15.60 10.27
N PRO A 439 -30.97 -15.55 11.45
CA PRO A 439 -31.73 -16.68 12.00
C PRO A 439 -32.88 -17.19 11.12
N SER A 440 -33.35 -16.38 10.16
CA SER A 440 -34.36 -16.78 9.18
C SER A 440 -33.81 -17.67 8.05
N ASP A 441 -32.50 -17.72 7.86
CA ASP A 441 -31.87 -18.41 6.75
C ASP A 441 -31.81 -19.92 7.02
N SER A 442 -32.18 -20.73 6.03
CA SER A 442 -32.24 -22.20 6.18
C SER A 442 -30.90 -22.86 6.55
N ASN A 443 -29.78 -22.18 6.30
CA ASN A 443 -28.43 -22.63 6.61
C ASN A 443 -27.83 -21.93 7.85
N TYR A 444 -28.63 -21.18 8.63
CA TYR A 444 -28.17 -20.40 9.79
C TYR A 444 -27.30 -21.21 10.75
N ASP A 445 -27.80 -22.34 11.26
CA ASP A 445 -27.08 -23.14 12.26
C ASP A 445 -25.76 -23.69 11.71
N THR A 446 -25.72 -24.03 10.42
CA THR A 446 -24.51 -24.51 9.74
C THR A 446 -23.49 -23.38 9.60
N LEU A 447 -23.88 -22.25 9.01
CA LEU A 447 -23.00 -21.10 8.82
C LEU A 447 -22.46 -20.54 10.14
N LYS A 448 -23.33 -20.44 11.15
CA LYS A 448 -22.95 -20.01 12.49
C LYS A 448 -21.88 -20.93 13.08
N THR A 449 -22.10 -22.24 13.03
CA THR A 449 -21.13 -23.22 13.55
C THR A 449 -19.81 -23.11 12.79
N GLU A 450 -19.85 -22.99 11.46
CA GLU A 450 -18.63 -22.84 10.64
C GLU A 450 -17.83 -21.60 11.07
N PHE A 451 -18.46 -20.43 11.19
CA PHE A 451 -17.77 -19.22 11.66
C PHE A 451 -17.27 -19.32 13.12
N GLU A 452 -18.03 -19.98 14.00
CA GLU A 452 -17.62 -20.19 15.40
C GLU A 452 -16.34 -21.03 15.50
N THR A 453 -16.12 -21.99 14.59
CA THR A 453 -14.92 -22.85 14.59
C THR A 453 -13.65 -22.21 14.04
N ILE A 454 -13.76 -21.16 13.22
CA ILE A 454 -12.59 -20.54 12.59
C ILE A 454 -11.76 -19.76 13.61
N VAL A 455 -10.45 -19.99 13.72
CA VAL A 455 -9.60 -19.24 14.66
C VAL A 455 -8.84 -18.12 13.97
N MET A 456 -8.31 -18.39 12.78
CA MET A 456 -7.45 -17.45 12.05
C MET A 456 -8.26 -16.38 11.32
N LEU A 457 -7.76 -15.14 11.34
CA LEU A 457 -8.43 -13.99 10.73
C LEU A 457 -8.54 -14.12 9.20
N ASP A 458 -7.55 -14.71 8.53
CA ASP A 458 -7.54 -14.92 7.08
C ASP A 458 -8.56 -15.99 6.64
N GLU A 459 -8.66 -17.10 7.35
CA GLU A 459 -9.71 -18.10 7.14
C GLU A 459 -11.10 -17.49 7.32
N PHE A 460 -11.27 -16.65 8.33
CA PHE A 460 -12.54 -15.95 8.59
C PHE A 460 -12.89 -14.99 7.46
N PHE A 461 -11.89 -14.24 6.96
CA PHE A 461 -12.05 -13.35 5.81
C PHE A 461 -12.49 -14.09 4.55
N PHE A 462 -11.76 -15.13 4.15
CA PHE A 462 -12.10 -15.87 2.94
C PHE A 462 -13.45 -16.60 3.08
N LYS A 463 -13.84 -16.97 4.31
CA LYS A 463 -15.19 -17.49 4.56
C LYS A 463 -16.27 -16.42 4.34
N ILE A 464 -16.05 -15.18 4.81
CA ILE A 464 -16.96 -14.06 4.51
C ILE A 464 -17.08 -13.86 3.00
N LEU A 465 -15.96 -13.78 2.28
CA LEU A 465 -15.96 -13.60 0.82
C LEU A 465 -16.69 -14.73 0.09
N ALA A 466 -16.55 -15.98 0.55
CA ALA A 466 -17.29 -17.11 0.00
C ALA A 466 -18.81 -16.98 0.20
N VAL A 467 -19.25 -16.55 1.39
CA VAL A 467 -20.68 -16.33 1.68
C VAL A 467 -21.24 -15.16 0.86
N LEU A 468 -20.50 -14.05 0.76
CA LEU A 468 -20.90 -12.91 -0.06
C LEU A 468 -20.97 -13.28 -1.55
N HIS A 469 -20.01 -14.04 -2.05
CA HIS A 469 -20.00 -14.49 -3.45
C HIS A 469 -21.23 -15.34 -3.75
N GLU A 470 -21.53 -16.33 -2.91
CA GLU A 470 -22.71 -17.17 -3.07
C GLU A 470 -24.01 -16.34 -3.07
N LYS A 471 -24.08 -15.31 -2.22
CA LYS A 471 -25.23 -14.41 -2.12
C LYS A 471 -25.44 -13.57 -3.38
N TYR A 472 -24.36 -13.11 -4.03
CA TYR A 472 -24.44 -12.10 -5.10
C TYR A 472 -24.08 -12.62 -6.50
N LYS A 473 -23.57 -13.84 -6.67
CA LYS A 473 -23.11 -14.38 -7.97
C LYS A 473 -24.18 -14.38 -9.07
N ASP A 474 -25.47 -14.43 -8.72
CA ASP A 474 -26.59 -14.49 -9.67
C ASP A 474 -27.46 -13.22 -9.70
N HIS A 475 -27.38 -12.41 -8.64
CA HIS A 475 -28.18 -11.20 -8.47
C HIS A 475 -27.30 -10.08 -7.90
N ASN A 476 -26.78 -9.24 -8.78
CA ASN A 476 -25.87 -8.16 -8.42
C ASN A 476 -26.01 -6.96 -9.37
N VAL A 477 -25.43 -5.83 -8.99
CA VAL A 477 -25.34 -4.62 -9.82
C VAL A 477 -23.89 -4.37 -10.27
N CYS A 478 -22.95 -4.48 -9.33
CA CYS A 478 -21.54 -4.20 -9.52
C CYS A 478 -20.81 -5.35 -10.22
N LEU A 479 -21.01 -6.62 -9.83
CA LEU A 479 -20.17 -7.72 -10.32
C LEU A 479 -20.31 -7.91 -11.84
N ASP A 480 -21.52 -7.95 -12.37
CA ASP A 480 -21.78 -8.14 -13.80
C ASP A 480 -21.19 -6.98 -14.62
N SER A 481 -21.30 -5.74 -14.11
CA SER A 481 -20.81 -4.53 -14.77
C SER A 481 -19.28 -4.40 -14.71
N MET A 482 -18.69 -4.69 -13.55
CA MET A 482 -17.31 -4.34 -13.20
C MET A 482 -16.35 -5.53 -13.29
N TYR A 483 -16.82 -6.77 -13.20
CA TYR A 483 -16.00 -7.95 -13.47
C TYR A 483 -16.07 -8.35 -14.95
N GLY A 484 -17.22 -8.13 -15.60
CA GLY A 484 -17.42 -8.35 -17.05
C GLY A 484 -17.75 -9.80 -17.45
N GLN A 485 -17.78 -10.72 -16.49
CA GLN A 485 -18.19 -12.11 -16.69
C GLN A 485 -18.71 -12.72 -15.38
N LYS A 486 -19.49 -13.80 -15.47
CA LYS A 486 -19.92 -14.53 -14.27
C LYS A 486 -18.72 -15.23 -13.61
N THR A 487 -18.62 -15.11 -12.29
CA THR A 487 -17.59 -15.78 -11.49
C THR A 487 -18.12 -17.09 -10.93
N SER A 488 -17.35 -18.18 -11.08
CA SER A 488 -17.73 -19.50 -10.58
C SER A 488 -17.18 -19.80 -9.17
N PHE A 489 -16.21 -19.02 -8.72
CA PHE A 489 -15.51 -19.20 -7.45
C PHE A 489 -15.35 -17.86 -6.74
N PRO A 490 -15.34 -17.84 -5.40
CA PRO A 490 -15.06 -16.63 -4.64
C PRO A 490 -13.60 -16.19 -4.80
N PRO A 491 -13.29 -14.90 -4.59
CA PRO A 491 -11.92 -14.40 -4.64
C PRO A 491 -11.08 -15.02 -3.52
N LYS A 492 -9.87 -15.45 -3.87
CA LYS A 492 -8.91 -16.04 -2.92
C LYS A 492 -7.48 -15.84 -3.38
N TRP A 493 -6.56 -15.68 -2.43
CA TRP A 493 -5.12 -15.66 -2.67
C TRP A 493 -4.38 -16.35 -1.52
N ASP A 494 -3.12 -16.69 -1.75
CA ASP A 494 -2.24 -17.18 -0.68
C ASP A 494 -1.87 -16.04 0.26
N ASN A 495 -1.69 -16.34 1.55
CA ASN A 495 -1.36 -15.32 2.54
C ASN A 495 0.04 -14.73 2.26
N PHE A 496 0.06 -13.54 1.65
CA PHE A 496 1.27 -12.86 1.24
C PHE A 496 2.01 -12.23 2.41
N ASN A 497 1.30 -11.78 3.46
CA ASN A 497 1.96 -11.32 4.68
C ASN A 497 2.83 -12.43 5.30
N LYS A 498 2.32 -13.67 5.36
CA LYS A 498 3.10 -14.86 5.75
C LYS A 498 4.32 -15.06 4.84
N TYR A 499 4.12 -15.04 3.53
CA TYR A 499 5.21 -15.16 2.56
C TYR A 499 6.31 -14.12 2.79
N GLN A 500 5.93 -12.86 3.05
CA GLN A 500 6.90 -11.79 3.33
C GLN A 500 7.67 -12.02 4.63
N THR A 501 6.99 -12.46 5.70
CA THR A 501 7.67 -12.87 6.94
C THR A 501 8.68 -13.97 6.68
N GLU A 502 8.33 -15.00 5.91
CA GLU A 502 9.24 -16.08 5.52
C GLU A 502 10.46 -15.58 4.72
N ARG A 503 10.26 -14.60 3.84
CA ARG A 503 11.36 -13.96 3.09
C ARG A 503 12.28 -13.14 3.96
N HIS A 504 11.75 -12.38 4.92
CA HIS A 504 12.56 -11.67 5.91
C HIS A 504 13.35 -12.64 6.80
N LEU A 505 12.76 -13.76 7.20
CA LEU A 505 13.46 -14.80 7.98
C LEU A 505 14.65 -15.40 7.20
N GLN A 506 14.50 -15.61 5.89
CA GLN A 506 15.58 -16.06 5.01
C GLN A 506 16.67 -14.99 4.83
N GLN A 507 16.29 -13.72 4.74
CA GLN A 507 17.23 -12.62 4.52
C GLN A 507 18.19 -12.39 5.69
N ILE A 508 17.75 -12.71 6.90
CA ILE A 508 18.58 -12.60 8.11
C ILE A 508 19.39 -13.89 8.39
N GLU A 509 19.40 -14.85 7.47
CA GLU A 509 20.33 -15.98 7.48
C GLU A 509 21.62 -15.59 6.75
N SER A 510 22.76 -16.03 7.28
CA SER A 510 24.04 -15.71 6.66
C SER A 510 24.24 -16.44 5.34
N PHE A 511 24.76 -15.69 4.39
CA PHE A 511 25.14 -16.20 3.09
C PHE A 511 26.44 -17.01 3.21
N SER A 512 26.32 -18.33 3.04
CA SER A 512 27.49 -19.20 2.94
C SER A 512 28.05 -19.16 1.52
N ILE A 513 29.25 -18.61 1.35
CA ILE A 513 30.02 -18.82 0.12
C ILE A 513 30.54 -20.26 0.19
N ILE A 514 29.90 -21.19 -0.55
CA ILE A 514 30.53 -22.48 -0.81
C ILE A 514 31.74 -22.15 -1.69
N GLN A 515 32.93 -22.24 -1.10
CA GLN A 515 34.22 -22.03 -1.77
C GLN A 515 34.50 -23.11 -2.81
#